data_AF-A0A7C6T8X2-F1
#
_entry.id   AF-A0A7C6T8X2-F1
#
_cell.length_a   1.000
_cell.length_b   1.000
_cell.length_c   1.000
_cell.angle_alpha   90.00
_cell.angle_beta   90.00
_cell.angle_gamma   90.00
#
_symmetry.space_group_name_H-M   'P 1'
#
loop_
_entity.id
_entity.type
_entity.pdbx_description
1 polymer ?
#
loop_
_entity_poly.entity_id
_entity_poly.type
_entity_poly.pdbx_seq_one_letter_code
_entity_poly.pdbx_strand_id
1 'polypeptide(L)'
;MSFKPDFEEAKQRWLAFWEGEMLDRPVCNMLAPKNGQRCAPAPRYLSGAREAFDTVIPQVLAHAESIYWGGDAIPCYTPSFGPDQMAAFLG
;
A
#
# COMPACT_ATOMS: atom_id res chain seq x y z
N MET A 1 -8.12 -10.73 2.73
CA MET A 1 -8.16 -9.51 1.88
C MET A 1 -7.88 -9.90 0.44
N SER A 2 -8.60 -9.36 -0.56
CA SER A 2 -8.56 -9.87 -1.94
C SER A 2 -7.18 -9.77 -2.62
N PHE A 3 -6.36 -8.76 -2.30
CA PHE A 3 -5.06 -8.54 -2.95
C PHE A 3 -3.86 -9.22 -2.28
N LYS A 4 -4.02 -9.69 -1.04
CA LYS A 4 -2.97 -10.34 -0.23
C LYS A 4 -3.60 -11.54 0.49
N PRO A 5 -3.56 -12.74 -0.12
CA PRO A 5 -4.15 -13.94 0.47
C PRO A 5 -3.56 -14.30 1.84
N ASP A 6 -2.26 -14.07 2.00
CA ASP A 6 -1.45 -14.28 3.19
C ASP A 6 -1.34 -13.01 4.07
N PHE A 7 -2.40 -12.20 4.11
CA PHE A 7 -2.43 -10.96 4.89
C PHE A 7 -2.24 -11.19 6.40
N GLU A 8 -2.90 -12.21 6.96
CA GLU A 8 -2.83 -12.46 8.41
C GLU A 8 -1.42 -12.83 8.85
N GLU A 9 -0.67 -13.59 8.05
CA GLU A 9 0.73 -13.93 8.35
C GLU A 9 1.63 -12.68 8.31
N ALA A 10 1.46 -11.84 7.28
CA ALA A 10 2.18 -10.57 7.19
C ALA A 10 1.88 -9.66 8.37
N LYS A 11 0.61 -9.58 8.80
CA LYS A 11 0.18 -8.81 9.96
C LYS A 11 0.85 -9.28 11.24
N GLN A 12 0.97 -10.59 11.48
CA GLN A 12 1.66 -11.10 12.68
C GLN A 12 3.14 -10.70 12.70
N ARG A 13 3.84 -10.77 11.56
CA ARG A 13 5.25 -10.31 11.48
C ARG A 13 5.38 -8.81 11.72
N TRP A 14 4.44 -8.02 11.22
CA TRP A 14 4.40 -6.58 11.50
C TRP A 14 4.19 -6.28 12.98
N LEU A 15 3.29 -6.99 13.65
CA LEU A 15 3.08 -6.82 15.10
C LEU A 15 4.34 -7.19 15.88
N ALA A 16 4.95 -8.34 15.58
CA ALA A 16 6.21 -8.75 16.22
C ALA A 16 7.32 -7.72 16.02
N PHE A 17 7.47 -7.19 14.80
CA PHE A 17 8.44 -6.12 14.51
C PHE A 17 8.25 -4.89 15.40
N TRP A 18 7.01 -4.46 15.63
CA TRP A 18 6.72 -3.31 16.49
C TRP A 18 6.98 -3.59 17.97
N GLU A 19 6.83 -4.83 18.42
CA GLU A 19 7.20 -5.27 19.77
C GLU A 19 8.71 -5.52 19.93
N GLY A 20 9.51 -5.34 18.87
CA GLY A 20 10.95 -5.63 18.87
C GLY A 20 11.26 -7.13 18.86
N GLU A 21 10.28 -7.97 18.56
CA GLU A 21 10.41 -9.42 18.40
C GLU A 21 10.67 -9.79 16.93
N MET A 22 11.42 -10.85 16.71
CA MET A 22 11.62 -11.44 15.38
C MET A 22 11.01 -12.84 15.36
N LEU A 23 10.11 -13.07 14.41
CA LEU A 23 9.51 -14.39 14.19
C LEU A 23 10.46 -15.28 13.38
N ASP A 24 10.08 -15.65 12.16
CA ASP A 24 10.82 -16.55 11.26
C ASP A 24 11.89 -15.83 10.42
N ARG A 25 11.65 -14.56 10.08
CA ARG A 25 12.55 -13.70 9.27
C ARG A 25 12.23 -12.21 9.50
N PRO A 26 13.12 -11.29 9.06
CA PRO A 26 12.80 -9.87 9.03
C PRO A 26 11.56 -9.55 8.17
N VAL A 27 10.88 -8.46 8.49
CA VAL A 27 9.80 -7.90 7.67
C VAL A 27 10.39 -7.43 6.34
N CYS A 28 9.82 -7.91 5.23
CA CYS A 28 10.28 -7.58 3.88
C CYS A 28 9.14 -7.06 3.02
N ASN A 29 9.22 -5.81 2.57
CA ASN A 29 8.24 -5.22 1.66
C ASN A 29 8.72 -5.31 0.22
N MET A 30 7.96 -6.01 -0.64
CA MET A 30 8.27 -6.12 -2.06
C MET A 30 7.03 -5.81 -2.88
N LEU A 31 7.14 -4.83 -3.78
CA LEU A 31 6.11 -4.50 -4.77
C LEU A 31 6.69 -4.73 -6.15
N ALA A 32 6.01 -5.53 -6.95
CA ALA A 32 6.36 -5.77 -8.35
C ALA A 32 5.09 -5.84 -9.20
N PRO A 33 5.14 -5.61 -10.51
CA PRO A 33 4.03 -5.95 -11.39
C PRO A 33 3.74 -7.45 -11.32
N LYS A 34 2.47 -7.86 -11.38
CA LYS A 34 2.13 -9.28 -11.55
C LYS A 34 2.69 -9.81 -12.87
N ASN A 35 3.08 -11.08 -12.89
CA ASN A 35 3.70 -11.72 -14.05
C ASN A 35 2.90 -11.51 -15.34
N GLY A 36 3.57 -11.00 -16.37
CA GLY A 36 2.98 -10.75 -17.69
C GLY A 36 1.99 -9.58 -17.74
N GLN A 37 1.81 -8.83 -16.65
CA GLN A 37 0.91 -7.68 -16.59
C GLN A 37 1.69 -6.38 -16.59
N ARG A 38 1.19 -5.39 -17.33
CA ARG A 38 1.64 -4.01 -17.21
C ARG A 38 1.04 -3.43 -15.92
N CYS A 39 1.88 -2.80 -15.11
CA CYS A 39 1.43 -2.06 -13.94
C CYS A 39 0.47 -0.94 -14.37
N ALA A 40 -0.75 -0.95 -13.85
CA ALA A 40 -1.69 0.14 -14.05
C ALA A 40 -1.17 1.39 -13.33
N PRO A 41 -1.33 2.60 -13.89
CA PRO A 41 -0.82 3.80 -13.25
C PRO A 41 -1.57 4.10 -11.96
N ALA A 42 -0.84 4.29 -10.86
CA ALA A 42 -1.42 4.82 -9.62
C ALA A 42 -1.97 6.25 -9.82
N PRO A 43 -2.95 6.69 -9.02
CA PRO A 43 -3.35 8.09 -8.98
C PRO A 43 -2.16 8.99 -8.66
N ARG A 44 -2.20 10.22 -9.16
CA ARG A 44 -1.12 11.19 -8.91
C ARG A 44 -1.21 11.71 -7.48
N TYR A 45 -0.09 12.25 -7.00
CA TYR A 45 -0.08 13.02 -5.77
C TYR A 45 -1.14 14.15 -5.85
N LEU A 46 -1.92 14.32 -4.78
CA LEU A 46 -3.08 15.22 -4.68
C LEU A 46 -4.32 14.86 -5.50
N SER A 47 -4.36 13.73 -6.22
CA SER A 47 -5.60 13.31 -6.92
C SER A 47 -6.77 13.18 -5.93
N GLY A 48 -6.53 12.77 -4.69
CA GLY A 48 -7.56 12.74 -3.64
C GLY A 48 -8.15 14.10 -3.29
N ALA A 49 -7.37 15.19 -3.40
CA ALA A 49 -7.82 16.56 -3.15
C ALA A 49 -8.36 17.28 -4.39
N ARG A 50 -7.95 16.86 -5.59
CA ARG A 50 -8.13 17.64 -6.84
C ARG A 50 -9.04 16.98 -7.85
N GLU A 51 -9.29 15.68 -7.73
CA GLU A 51 -10.07 14.90 -8.68
C GLU A 51 -11.28 14.26 -7.99
N ALA A 52 -12.29 13.89 -8.77
CA ALA A 52 -13.48 13.23 -8.25
C ALA A 52 -13.14 11.79 -7.81
N PHE A 53 -13.65 11.38 -6.64
CA PHE A 53 -13.40 10.02 -6.12
C PHE A 53 -13.92 8.91 -7.04
N ASP A 54 -14.98 9.17 -7.80
CA ASP A 54 -15.51 8.24 -8.80
C ASP A 54 -14.48 7.92 -9.90
N THR A 55 -13.47 8.77 -10.09
CA THR A 55 -12.34 8.54 -11.01
C THR A 55 -11.12 7.97 -10.28
N VAL A 56 -10.81 8.49 -9.09
CA VAL A 56 -9.62 8.10 -8.32
C VAL A 56 -9.74 6.67 -7.79
N ILE A 57 -10.88 6.28 -7.22
CA ILE A 57 -11.05 4.97 -6.58
C ILE A 57 -10.85 3.81 -7.58
N PRO A 58 -11.47 3.82 -8.78
CA PRO A 58 -11.20 2.78 -9.78
C PRO A 58 -9.72 2.69 -10.17
N GLN A 59 -9.02 3.82 -10.25
CA GLN A 59 -7.60 3.84 -10.57
C GLN A 59 -6.74 3.25 -9.44
N VAL A 60 -7.07 3.54 -8.17
CA VAL A 60 -6.43 2.90 -7.01
C VAL A 60 -6.59 1.38 -7.07
N LEU A 61 -7.81 0.91 -7.32
CA LEU A 61 -8.11 -0.53 -7.37
C LEU A 61 -7.40 -1.21 -8.53
N ALA A 62 -7.41 -0.61 -9.72
CA ALA A 62 -6.71 -1.13 -10.89
C ALA A 62 -5.19 -1.20 -10.66
N HIS A 63 -4.61 -0.16 -10.03
CA HIS A 63 -3.21 -0.19 -9.63
C HIS A 63 -2.94 -1.32 -8.64
N ALA A 64 -3.70 -1.41 -7.54
CA ALA A 64 -3.52 -2.42 -6.52
C ALA A 64 -3.69 -3.86 -7.05
N GLU A 65 -4.60 -4.07 -7.99
CA GLU A 65 -4.82 -5.36 -8.65
C GLU A 65 -3.65 -5.76 -9.55
N SER A 66 -2.98 -4.80 -10.19
CA SER A 66 -1.82 -5.04 -11.06
C SER A 66 -0.50 -5.32 -10.30
N ILE A 67 -0.48 -5.10 -8.98
CA ILE A 67 0.69 -5.27 -8.14
C ILE A 67 0.70 -6.65 -7.45
N TYR A 68 1.85 -7.30 -7.50
CA TYR A 68 2.24 -8.37 -6.60
C TYR A 68 2.74 -7.75 -5.28
N TRP A 69 1.96 -7.97 -4.23
CA TRP A 69 2.26 -7.54 -2.86
C TRP A 69 3.04 -8.65 -2.14
N GLY A 70 4.35 -8.71 -2.42
CA GLY A 70 5.24 -9.78 -1.97
C GLY A 70 5.77 -9.58 -0.55
N GLY A 71 6.14 -10.70 0.08
CA GLY A 71 6.62 -10.73 1.47
C GLY A 71 5.53 -10.23 2.42
N ASP A 72 5.83 -9.17 3.16
CA ASP A 72 4.97 -8.59 4.18
C ASP A 72 4.36 -7.26 3.74
N ALA A 73 4.47 -6.93 2.44
CA ALA A 73 3.84 -5.74 1.87
C ALA A 73 2.32 -5.76 2.11
N ILE A 74 1.82 -4.72 2.77
CA ILE A 74 0.39 -4.52 2.99
C ILE A 74 -0.17 -3.64 1.86
N PRO A 75 -1.20 -4.10 1.12
CA PRO A 75 -1.90 -3.24 0.16
C PRO A 75 -2.44 -1.99 0.84
N CYS A 76 -1.95 -0.82 0.43
CA CYS A 76 -2.36 0.47 1.01
C CYS A 76 -2.46 1.55 -0.06
N TYR A 77 -3.34 2.52 0.19
CA TYR A 77 -3.41 3.78 -0.57
C TYR A 77 -3.63 4.92 0.42
N THR A 78 -2.81 5.96 0.31
CA THR A 78 -2.95 7.18 1.11
C THR A 78 -3.53 8.26 0.20
N PRO A 79 -4.81 8.63 0.34
CA PRO A 79 -5.36 9.75 -0.39
C PRO A 79 -4.67 11.03 0.09
N SER A 80 -3.82 11.60 -0.75
CA SER A 80 -3.15 12.86 -0.43
C SER A 80 -4.12 14.03 -0.62
N PHE A 81 -4.34 14.80 0.44
CA PHE A 81 -5.25 15.96 0.47
C PHE A 81 -4.52 17.31 0.57
N GLY A 82 -3.19 17.33 0.50
CA GLY A 82 -2.39 18.54 0.71
C GLY A 82 -1.26 18.29 1.71
N PRO A 83 -0.86 19.30 2.50
CA PRO A 83 0.21 19.16 3.47
C PRO A 83 -0.04 17.94 4.37
N ASP A 84 0.90 17.00 4.34
CA ASP A 84 0.77 15.70 4.99
C ASP A 84 1.13 15.77 6.49
N GLN A 85 1.32 14.61 7.12
CA GLN A 85 1.70 14.47 8.53
C GLN A 85 2.84 15.43 8.96
N MET A 86 3.72 15.82 8.05
CA MET A 86 4.83 16.73 8.36
C MET A 86 4.35 18.14 8.72
N ALA A 87 3.26 18.63 8.12
CA ALA A 87 2.68 19.91 8.53
C ALA A 87 2.05 19.82 9.92
N ALA A 88 1.42 18.68 10.26
CA ALA A 88 0.91 18.46 11.60
C ALA A 88 2.03 18.39 12.65
N PHE A 89 3.20 17.86 12.29
CA PHE A 89 4.34 17.74 13.22
C PHE A 89 5.17 19.02 13.35
N LEU A 90 5.24 19.84 12.31
CA LEU A 90 6.19 20.97 12.24
C LEU A 90 5.53 22.36 12.29
N GLY A 91 4.21 22.47 12.11
CA GLY A 91 3.48 23.75 12.11
C GLY A 91 3.43 24.40 10.74
#